data_AF-C1EFQ4-F1
#
_entry.id   AF-C1EFQ4-F1
#
_cell.length_a   1.000
_cell.length_b   1.000
_cell.length_c   1.000
_cell.angle_alpha   90.00
_cell.angle_beta   90.00
_cell.angle_gamma   90.00
#
_symmetry.space_group_name_H-M   'P 1'
#
loop_
_entity.id
_entity.type
_entity.pdbx_description
1 polymer ?
#
loop_
_entity_poly.entity_id
_entity_poly.type
_entity_poly.pdbx_seq_one_letter_code
_entity_poly.pdbx_strand_id
1 'polypeptide(L)'
;MYGGFTFGHVYGFNKPKKAKKAAKPPKDNWFERLSNDELKSLCRSAKLPVSGTKAELVARLLEDQSTARFGVESKASVFRRDGEYIPGTDGETLESLKDQCKNAGLSSTGSKFKLVERLVQHAHGTGAPKRAANVMLNPDGSTAYDENGKAVVKKRKVGKPTKPNLDKIKERMRAQIFVDKRKWSDAKYKAHASVVCETGDKIITAEVEKKISFLNERDPIAYKVCVEVIRAIDQSWDGYELTGQGRCSWELRSLLESVEFFIGEGKPAAGMTEEEIKRDEFQIERVAAQRWCTSLRAKYREYVGEDLEKSFYL
;
A
#
# COMPACT_ATOMS: atom_id res chain seq x y z
N MET A 1 64.80 -5.82 5.29
CA MET A 1 64.20 -6.63 4.21
C MET A 1 62.75 -6.89 4.58
N TYR A 2 61.79 -6.18 3.98
CA TYR A 2 60.36 -6.47 4.12
C TYR A 2 59.80 -6.72 2.72
N GLY A 3 59.36 -7.95 2.49
CA GLY A 3 58.82 -8.42 1.21
C GLY A 3 57.43 -7.87 0.96
N GLY A 4 57.25 -7.22 -0.19
CA GLY A 4 55.96 -6.76 -0.69
C GLY A 4 55.16 -7.91 -1.30
N PHE A 5 53.96 -8.14 -0.78
CA PHE A 5 52.93 -8.97 -1.42
C PHE A 5 52.09 -8.07 -2.34
N THR A 6 52.33 -8.14 -3.65
CA THR A 6 51.48 -7.51 -4.66
C THR A 6 50.30 -8.43 -4.99
N PHE A 7 49.09 -8.04 -4.58
CA PHE A 7 47.84 -8.68 -5.01
C PHE A 7 47.56 -8.36 -6.48
N GLY A 8 47.85 -9.32 -7.36
CA GLY A 8 47.48 -9.27 -8.76
C GLY A 8 45.96 -9.34 -8.93
N HIS A 9 45.35 -8.22 -9.33
CA HIS A 9 43.96 -8.21 -9.80
C HIS A 9 43.87 -8.91 -11.16
N VAL A 10 43.27 -10.10 -11.15
CA VAL A 10 42.93 -10.85 -12.37
C VAL A 10 41.86 -10.09 -13.13
N TYR A 11 42.23 -9.51 -14.27
CA TYR A 11 41.32 -8.90 -15.22
C TYR A 11 40.32 -9.94 -15.76
N GLY A 12 39.09 -9.90 -15.26
CA GLY A 12 37.99 -10.71 -15.76
C GLY A 12 37.60 -10.29 -17.18
N PHE A 13 37.66 -11.25 -18.12
CA PHE A 13 37.16 -11.12 -19.48
C PHE A 13 35.70 -10.60 -19.50
N ASN A 14 35.52 -9.35 -19.93
CA ASN A 14 34.23 -8.74 -20.17
C ASN A 14 33.52 -9.47 -21.33
N LYS A 15 32.56 -10.36 -21.01
CA LYS A 15 31.67 -10.92 -22.03
C LYS A 15 30.91 -9.78 -22.73
N PRO A 16 30.86 -9.74 -24.07
CA PRO A 16 30.13 -8.70 -24.79
C PRO A 16 28.66 -8.74 -24.39
N LYS A 17 28.17 -7.62 -23.84
CA LYS A 17 26.76 -7.43 -23.48
C LYS A 17 25.92 -7.63 -24.74
N LYS A 18 25.09 -8.68 -24.77
CA LYS A 18 24.13 -8.91 -25.85
C LYS A 18 23.33 -7.63 -26.09
N ALA A 19 23.36 -7.12 -27.32
CA ALA A 19 22.62 -5.93 -27.72
C ALA A 19 21.16 -6.08 -27.28
N LYS A 20 20.70 -5.13 -26.46
CA LYS A 20 19.33 -5.09 -25.96
C LYS A 20 18.43 -4.87 -27.18
N LYS A 21 17.69 -5.91 -27.60
CA LYS A 21 16.75 -5.81 -28.72
C LYS A 21 15.85 -4.60 -28.49
N ALA A 22 15.72 -3.75 -29.51
CA ALA A 22 14.83 -2.59 -29.47
C ALA A 22 13.44 -3.03 -29.02
N ALA A 23 12.88 -2.34 -28.02
CA ALA A 23 11.53 -2.61 -27.54
C ALA A 23 10.56 -2.38 -28.70
N LYS A 24 9.73 -3.39 -29.01
CA LYS A 24 8.66 -3.23 -30.01
C LYS A 24 7.72 -2.10 -29.55
N PRO A 25 7.17 -1.31 -30.48
CA PRO A 25 6.21 -0.27 -30.12
C PRO A 25 5.06 -0.89 -29.30
N PRO A 26 4.54 -0.16 -28.30
CA PRO A 26 3.41 -0.63 -27.51
C PRO A 26 2.23 -0.90 -28.45
N LYS A 27 1.61 -2.08 -28.26
CA LYS A 27 0.47 -2.53 -29.04
C LYS A 27 -0.76 -1.73 -28.62
N ASP A 28 -1.55 -1.27 -29.58
CA ASP A 28 -2.66 -0.35 -29.31
C ASP A 28 -3.89 -0.99 -28.65
N ASN A 29 -4.00 -2.33 -28.70
CA ASN A 29 -5.08 -3.07 -28.04
C ASN A 29 -4.55 -4.00 -26.94
N TRP A 30 -5.36 -4.17 -25.90
CA TRP A 30 -5.01 -5.00 -24.75
C TRP A 30 -4.90 -6.49 -25.10
N PHE A 31 -5.76 -6.99 -26.01
CA PHE A 31 -5.77 -8.40 -26.42
C PHE A 31 -4.43 -8.85 -27.03
N GLU A 32 -3.74 -7.96 -27.72
CA GLU A 32 -2.46 -8.26 -28.34
C GLU A 32 -1.33 -8.57 -27.35
N ARG A 33 -1.51 -8.19 -26.08
CA ARG A 33 -0.60 -8.45 -24.95
C ARG A 33 -0.85 -9.82 -24.31
N LEU A 34 -2.02 -10.42 -24.56
CA LEU A 34 -2.35 -11.75 -24.06
C LEU A 34 -1.57 -12.85 -24.80
N SER A 35 -1.35 -13.96 -24.11
CA SER A 35 -0.84 -15.19 -24.72
C SER A 35 -1.88 -15.82 -25.66
N ASN A 36 -1.44 -16.71 -26.56
CA ASN A 36 -2.34 -17.40 -27.48
C ASN A 36 -3.39 -18.25 -26.72
N ASP A 37 -2.99 -18.87 -25.60
CA ASP A 37 -3.88 -19.70 -24.78
C ASP A 37 -4.94 -18.87 -24.06
N GLU A 38 -4.58 -17.67 -23.57
CA GLU A 38 -5.52 -16.71 -23.00
C GLU A 38 -6.53 -16.24 -24.03
N LEU A 39 -6.09 -15.90 -25.26
CA LEU A 39 -6.99 -15.50 -26.34
C LEU A 39 -7.98 -16.62 -26.72
N LYS A 40 -7.50 -17.85 -26.85
CA LYS A 40 -8.37 -19.02 -27.09
C LYS A 40 -9.35 -19.24 -25.94
N SER A 41 -8.92 -19.05 -24.70
CA SER A 41 -9.81 -19.17 -23.53
C SER A 41 -10.91 -18.12 -23.52
N LEU A 42 -10.57 -16.88 -23.91
CA LEU A 42 -11.52 -15.80 -24.04
C LEU A 42 -12.52 -16.06 -25.18
N CYS A 43 -12.04 -16.55 -26.33
CA CYS A 43 -12.91 -16.95 -27.44
C CYS A 43 -13.89 -18.05 -27.02
N ARG A 44 -13.43 -19.10 -26.31
CA ARG A 44 -14.33 -20.14 -25.76
C ARG A 44 -15.39 -19.56 -24.83
N SER A 45 -14.98 -18.64 -23.97
CA SER A 45 -15.89 -17.97 -23.03
C SER A 45 -16.94 -17.12 -23.74
N ALA A 46 -16.57 -16.51 -24.88
CA ALA A 46 -17.49 -15.73 -25.72
C ALA A 46 -18.27 -16.58 -26.73
N LYS A 47 -18.16 -17.92 -26.69
CA LYS A 47 -18.71 -18.85 -27.71
C LYS A 47 -18.24 -18.56 -29.15
N LEU A 48 -17.05 -18.00 -29.32
CA LEU A 48 -16.43 -17.71 -30.60
C LEU A 48 -15.49 -18.87 -31.06
N PRO A 49 -15.30 -19.06 -32.38
CA PRO A 49 -14.31 -19.99 -32.92
C PRO A 49 -12.90 -19.77 -32.37
N VAL A 50 -12.19 -20.86 -32.03
CA VAL A 50 -10.85 -20.84 -31.40
C VAL A 50 -9.69 -21.19 -32.34
N SER A 51 -10.00 -21.43 -33.61
CA SER A 51 -9.01 -21.69 -34.66
C SER A 51 -8.42 -20.39 -35.20
N GLY A 52 -7.22 -20.49 -35.78
CA GLY A 52 -6.56 -19.39 -36.48
C GLY A 52 -5.26 -18.91 -35.85
N THR A 53 -4.67 -17.92 -36.50
CA THR A 53 -3.49 -17.21 -35.99
C THR A 53 -3.84 -16.29 -34.81
N LYS A 54 -2.83 -15.85 -34.05
CA LYS A 54 -3.06 -14.89 -32.95
C LYS A 54 -3.76 -13.61 -33.41
N ALA A 55 -3.44 -13.12 -34.61
CA ALA A 55 -4.06 -11.92 -35.18
C ALA A 55 -5.55 -12.14 -35.48
N GLU A 56 -5.91 -13.30 -36.04
CA GLU A 56 -7.31 -13.68 -36.29
C GLU A 56 -8.12 -13.79 -35.00
N LEU A 57 -7.55 -14.36 -33.93
CA LEU A 57 -8.22 -14.44 -32.63
C LEU A 57 -8.47 -13.05 -32.02
N VAL A 58 -7.49 -12.13 -32.15
CA VAL A 58 -7.64 -10.74 -31.69
C VAL A 58 -8.71 -10.02 -32.50
N ALA A 59 -8.69 -10.13 -33.83
CA ALA A 59 -9.69 -9.50 -34.70
C ALA A 59 -11.10 -9.97 -34.34
N ARG A 60 -11.28 -11.28 -34.14
CA ARG A 60 -12.58 -11.88 -33.78
C ARG A 60 -13.12 -11.38 -32.42
N LEU A 61 -12.24 -11.16 -31.45
CA LEU A 61 -12.59 -10.57 -30.14
C LEU A 61 -12.85 -9.05 -30.20
N LEU A 62 -12.33 -8.37 -31.22
CA LEU A 62 -12.61 -6.93 -31.45
C LEU A 62 -13.89 -6.72 -32.25
N GLU A 63 -14.27 -7.66 -33.11
CA GLU A 63 -15.52 -7.65 -33.87
C GLU A 63 -16.74 -8.02 -33.02
N ASP A 64 -16.57 -8.89 -32.02
CA ASP A 64 -17.66 -9.31 -31.15
C ASP A 64 -18.05 -8.23 -30.13
N GLN A 65 -19.32 -7.82 -30.15
CA GLN A 65 -19.85 -6.72 -29.32
C GLN A 65 -19.67 -6.97 -27.80
N SER A 66 -19.70 -8.23 -27.36
CA SER A 66 -19.60 -8.58 -25.94
C SER A 66 -18.18 -8.46 -25.40
N THR A 67 -17.17 -8.55 -26.28
CA THR A 67 -15.76 -8.56 -25.91
C THR A 67 -14.98 -7.32 -26.36
N ALA A 68 -15.40 -6.66 -27.44
CA ALA A 68 -14.73 -5.53 -28.05
C ALA A 68 -14.36 -4.41 -27.05
N ARG A 69 -15.29 -4.07 -26.14
CA ARG A 69 -15.09 -3.01 -25.13
C ARG A 69 -13.88 -3.24 -24.22
N PHE A 70 -13.50 -4.50 -23.99
CA PHE A 70 -12.36 -4.84 -23.13
C PHE A 70 -11.01 -4.71 -23.86
N GLY A 71 -11.02 -4.65 -25.19
CA GLY A 71 -9.83 -4.50 -26.02
C GLY A 71 -9.22 -3.09 -26.00
N VAL A 72 -10.04 -2.08 -25.69
CA VAL A 72 -9.62 -0.66 -25.62
C VAL A 72 -8.79 -0.43 -24.36
N GLU A 73 -7.55 0.04 -24.51
CA GLU A 73 -6.72 0.47 -23.38
C GLU A 73 -7.05 1.90 -22.96
N SER A 74 -7.06 2.15 -21.65
CA SER A 74 -7.18 3.51 -21.14
C SER A 74 -5.89 4.27 -21.41
N LYS A 75 -5.97 5.34 -22.20
CA LYS A 75 -4.86 6.24 -22.48
C LYS A 75 -5.24 7.62 -21.96
N ALA A 76 -4.36 8.23 -21.17
CA ALA A 76 -4.54 9.62 -20.78
C ALA A 76 -4.49 10.52 -22.01
N SER A 77 -5.20 11.66 -21.96
CA SER A 77 -5.04 12.69 -22.98
C SER A 77 -3.62 13.25 -22.93
N VAL A 78 -3.07 13.56 -24.10
CA VAL A 78 -1.69 14.04 -24.24
C VAL A 78 -1.67 15.26 -25.15
N PHE A 79 -1.00 16.31 -24.70
CA PHE A 79 -0.60 17.43 -25.55
C PHE A 79 0.74 17.10 -26.19
N ARG A 80 0.78 17.08 -27.53
CA ARG A 80 2.03 16.96 -28.28
C ARG A 80 2.80 18.27 -28.27
N ARG A 81 4.09 18.21 -28.60
CA ARG A 81 5.00 19.38 -28.63
C ARG A 81 4.61 20.41 -29.70
N ASP A 82 3.89 19.99 -30.73
CA ASP A 82 3.33 20.84 -31.78
C ASP A 82 2.02 21.55 -31.36
N GLY A 83 1.54 21.30 -30.14
CA GLY A 83 0.29 21.87 -29.61
C GLY A 83 -0.95 21.04 -29.95
N GLU A 84 -0.82 19.91 -30.65
CA GLU A 84 -1.96 19.03 -30.95
C GLU A 84 -2.44 18.32 -29.68
N TYR A 85 -3.71 18.50 -29.34
CA TYR A 85 -4.38 17.77 -28.27
C TYR A 85 -4.87 16.42 -28.78
N ILE A 86 -4.35 15.34 -28.22
CA ILE A 86 -4.84 13.99 -28.46
C ILE A 86 -5.76 13.61 -27.31
N PRO A 87 -7.08 13.49 -27.54
CA PRO A 87 -7.99 13.02 -26.51
C PRO A 87 -7.59 11.61 -26.08
N GLY A 88 -7.68 11.36 -24.77
CA GLY A 88 -7.47 10.03 -24.21
C GLY A 88 -8.55 9.05 -24.70
N THR A 89 -8.28 7.76 -24.52
CA THR A 89 -9.28 6.71 -24.74
C THR A 89 -9.75 6.19 -23.39
N ASP A 90 -11.06 6.09 -23.18
CA ASP A 90 -11.65 5.53 -21.97
C ASP A 90 -11.81 4.01 -22.13
N GLY A 91 -10.73 3.29 -21.83
CA GLY A 91 -10.73 1.83 -21.75
C GLY A 91 -11.16 1.32 -20.36
N GLU A 92 -11.57 0.05 -20.30
CA GLU A 92 -11.95 -0.59 -19.04
C GLU A 92 -10.76 -0.71 -18.06
N THR A 93 -10.85 0.01 -16.93
CA THR A 93 -9.86 0.00 -15.86
C THR A 93 -9.97 -1.26 -14.99
N LEU A 94 -8.92 -1.55 -14.22
CA LEU A 94 -8.95 -2.72 -13.33
C LEU A 94 -9.99 -2.54 -12.21
N GLU A 95 -10.15 -1.34 -11.67
CA GLU A 95 -11.21 -1.01 -10.71
C GLU A 95 -12.61 -1.22 -11.30
N SER A 96 -12.89 -0.69 -12.50
CA SER A 96 -14.17 -0.87 -13.20
C SER A 96 -14.52 -2.34 -13.36
N LEU A 97 -13.57 -3.16 -13.82
CA LEU A 97 -13.78 -4.60 -13.99
C LEU A 97 -14.06 -5.32 -12.67
N LYS A 98 -13.37 -4.93 -11.59
CA LYS A 98 -13.64 -5.49 -10.25
C LYS A 98 -15.05 -5.15 -9.78
N ASP A 99 -15.52 -3.95 -10.05
CA ASP A 99 -16.86 -3.52 -9.66
C ASP A 99 -17.95 -4.18 -10.52
N GLN A 100 -17.72 -4.32 -11.84
CA GLN A 100 -18.57 -5.14 -12.71
C GLN A 100 -18.66 -6.59 -12.21
N CYS A 101 -17.53 -7.21 -11.83
CA CYS A 101 -17.54 -8.55 -11.23
C CYS A 101 -18.35 -8.60 -9.93
N LYS A 102 -18.18 -7.63 -9.02
CA LYS A 102 -18.95 -7.58 -7.75
C LYS A 102 -20.45 -7.45 -8.03
N ASN A 103 -20.84 -6.57 -8.95
CA ASN A 103 -22.24 -6.34 -9.30
C ASN A 103 -22.88 -7.62 -9.88
N ALA A 104 -22.12 -8.38 -10.68
CA ALA A 104 -22.52 -9.68 -11.23
C ALA A 104 -22.39 -10.86 -10.24
N GLY A 105 -22.03 -10.63 -8.96
CA GLY A 105 -21.84 -11.69 -7.97
C GLY A 105 -20.62 -12.60 -8.23
N LEU A 106 -19.68 -12.15 -9.06
CA LEU A 106 -18.46 -12.85 -9.43
C LEU A 106 -17.30 -12.47 -8.52
N SER A 107 -16.30 -13.35 -8.42
CA SER A 107 -15.06 -13.05 -7.70
C SER A 107 -14.32 -11.88 -8.37
N SER A 108 -14.00 -10.84 -7.60
CA SER A 108 -13.27 -9.64 -8.04
C SER A 108 -11.74 -9.72 -7.82
N THR A 109 -11.19 -10.92 -7.59
CA THR A 109 -9.75 -11.12 -7.41
C THR A 109 -9.07 -11.71 -8.65
N GLY A 110 -7.82 -11.32 -8.92
CA GLY A 110 -7.02 -11.85 -10.02
C GLY A 110 -6.55 -10.78 -11.00
N SER A 111 -5.91 -11.23 -12.08
CA SER A 111 -5.44 -10.36 -13.18
C SER A 111 -6.60 -9.82 -14.02
N LYS A 112 -6.36 -8.74 -14.78
CA LYS A 112 -7.35 -8.18 -15.74
C LYS A 112 -7.95 -9.26 -16.63
N PHE A 113 -7.12 -10.16 -17.16
CA PHE A 113 -7.56 -11.30 -17.97
C PHE A 113 -8.60 -12.16 -17.24
N LYS A 114 -8.35 -12.55 -15.99
CA LYS A 114 -9.27 -13.40 -15.22
C LYS A 114 -10.58 -12.69 -14.86
N LEU A 115 -10.59 -11.38 -14.72
CA LEU A 115 -11.82 -10.61 -14.50
C LEU A 115 -12.66 -10.55 -15.78
N VAL A 116 -12.04 -10.21 -16.92
CA VAL A 116 -12.72 -10.18 -18.23
C VAL A 116 -13.26 -11.56 -18.59
N GLU A 117 -12.45 -12.62 -18.45
CA GLU A 117 -12.87 -14.00 -18.72
C GLU A 117 -14.13 -14.37 -17.91
N ARG A 118 -14.19 -14.03 -16.61
CA ARG A 118 -15.37 -14.31 -15.78
C ARG A 118 -16.61 -13.51 -16.22
N LEU A 119 -16.44 -12.24 -16.57
CA LEU A 119 -17.55 -11.40 -17.03
C LEU A 119 -18.13 -11.92 -18.34
N VAL A 120 -17.27 -12.30 -19.28
CA VAL A 120 -17.65 -12.90 -20.55
C VAL A 120 -18.34 -14.25 -20.33
N GLN A 121 -17.77 -15.10 -19.46
CA GLN A 121 -18.38 -16.38 -19.08
C GLN A 121 -19.78 -16.21 -18.50
N HIS A 122 -19.95 -15.23 -17.61
CA HIS A 122 -21.24 -14.91 -17.01
C HIS A 122 -22.24 -14.39 -18.04
N ALA A 123 -21.82 -13.49 -18.94
CA ALA A 123 -22.69 -12.93 -19.98
C ALA A 123 -23.19 -13.99 -20.98
N HIS A 124 -22.34 -14.97 -21.32
CA HIS A 124 -22.68 -16.02 -22.29
C HIS A 124 -23.19 -17.32 -21.64
N GLY A 125 -23.24 -17.38 -20.31
CA GLY A 125 -23.57 -18.60 -19.57
C GLY A 125 -22.60 -19.76 -19.84
N THR A 126 -21.35 -19.47 -20.16
CA THR A 126 -20.33 -20.51 -20.42
C THR A 126 -19.48 -20.78 -19.18
N GLY A 127 -19.28 -22.05 -18.85
CA GLY A 127 -18.45 -22.45 -17.72
C GLY A 127 -19.08 -22.16 -16.37
N ALA A 128 -18.32 -22.44 -15.30
CA ALA A 128 -18.70 -22.16 -13.93
C ALA A 128 -17.83 -21.01 -13.40
N PRO A 129 -18.17 -19.73 -13.68
CA PRO A 129 -17.34 -18.62 -13.25
C PRO A 129 -17.26 -18.61 -11.71
N LYS A 130 -16.06 -18.42 -11.18
CA LYS A 130 -15.81 -18.42 -9.74
C LYS A 130 -16.63 -17.32 -9.07
N ARG A 131 -17.67 -17.71 -8.33
CA ARG A 131 -18.52 -16.78 -7.57
C ARG A 131 -17.75 -16.15 -6.42
N ALA A 132 -18.14 -14.94 -6.00
CA ALA A 132 -17.57 -14.35 -4.81
C ALA A 132 -17.99 -15.13 -3.56
N ALA A 133 -17.03 -15.43 -2.67
CA ALA A 133 -17.24 -16.30 -1.52
C ALA A 133 -18.30 -15.81 -0.51
N ASN A 134 -18.70 -14.54 -0.58
CA ASN A 134 -19.66 -13.94 0.34
C ASN A 134 -21.05 -13.72 -0.30
N VAL A 135 -21.27 -14.12 -1.55
CA VAL A 135 -22.56 -13.93 -2.21
C VAL A 135 -23.58 -14.89 -1.63
N MET A 136 -24.76 -14.38 -1.28
CA MET A 136 -25.85 -15.21 -0.80
C MET A 136 -26.45 -16.00 -1.97
N LEU A 137 -26.70 -17.27 -1.74
CA LEU A 137 -27.39 -18.15 -2.68
C LEU A 137 -28.82 -18.35 -2.21
N ASN A 138 -29.74 -18.35 -3.16
CA ASN A 138 -31.11 -18.82 -2.96
C ASN A 138 -31.11 -20.34 -2.71
N PRO A 139 -32.19 -20.93 -2.17
CA PRO A 139 -32.28 -22.37 -1.92
C PRO A 139 -32.05 -23.25 -3.17
N ASP A 140 -32.32 -22.70 -4.36
CA ASP A 140 -32.11 -23.34 -5.67
C ASP A 140 -30.63 -23.26 -6.16
N GLY A 141 -29.74 -22.62 -5.40
CA GLY A 141 -28.34 -22.39 -5.79
C GLY A 141 -28.11 -21.21 -6.75
N SER A 142 -29.16 -20.47 -7.13
CA SER A 142 -29.02 -19.24 -7.89
C SER A 142 -28.44 -18.11 -7.02
N THR A 143 -27.77 -17.15 -7.65
CA THR A 143 -27.28 -15.95 -6.95
C THR A 143 -28.47 -15.10 -6.51
N ALA A 144 -28.55 -14.75 -5.22
CA ALA A 144 -29.55 -13.81 -4.76
C ALA A 144 -29.21 -12.40 -5.26
N TYR A 145 -30.17 -11.73 -5.89
CA TYR A 145 -30.05 -10.34 -6.33
C TYR A 145 -31.02 -9.45 -5.54
N ASP A 146 -30.64 -8.21 -5.26
CA ASP A 146 -31.52 -7.20 -4.67
C ASP A 146 -32.50 -6.65 -5.73
N GLU A 147 -33.40 -5.77 -5.29
CA GLU A 147 -34.39 -5.09 -6.17
C GLU A 147 -33.75 -4.29 -7.32
N ASN A 148 -32.46 -3.97 -7.23
CA ASN A 148 -31.70 -3.24 -8.25
C ASN A 148 -30.87 -4.17 -9.15
N GLY A 149 -31.02 -5.50 -9.02
CA GLY A 149 -30.26 -6.48 -9.78
C GLY A 149 -28.80 -6.62 -9.35
N LYS A 150 -28.41 -6.13 -8.16
CA LYS A 150 -27.06 -6.33 -7.60
C LYS A 150 -27.03 -7.56 -6.71
N ALA A 151 -25.97 -8.36 -6.81
CA ALA A 151 -25.83 -9.55 -5.99
C ALA A 151 -25.83 -9.23 -4.48
N VAL A 152 -26.69 -9.90 -3.71
CA VAL A 152 -26.78 -9.74 -2.26
C VAL A 152 -25.55 -10.38 -1.63
N VAL A 153 -24.67 -9.54 -1.09
CA VAL A 153 -23.47 -9.98 -0.38
C VAL A 153 -23.76 -10.08 1.10
N LYS A 154 -23.46 -11.24 1.71
CA LYS A 154 -23.49 -11.41 3.17
C LYS A 154 -22.54 -10.37 3.76
N LYS A 155 -23.08 -9.38 4.48
CA LYS A 155 -22.27 -8.41 5.23
C LYS A 155 -21.31 -9.22 6.09
N ARG A 156 -20.00 -9.08 5.82
CA ARG A 156 -18.99 -9.68 6.68
C ARG A 156 -19.24 -9.09 8.06
N LYS A 157 -19.41 -9.94 9.07
CA LYS A 157 -19.37 -9.49 10.46
C LYS A 157 -18.06 -8.71 10.58
N VAL A 158 -18.15 -7.41 10.87
CA VAL A 158 -16.96 -6.61 11.13
C VAL A 158 -16.24 -7.33 12.25
N GLY A 159 -15.07 -7.89 11.95
CA GLY A 159 -14.30 -8.64 12.94
C GLY A 159 -14.08 -7.72 14.13
N LYS A 160 -14.15 -8.26 15.35
CA LYS A 160 -13.77 -7.49 16.54
C LYS A 160 -12.39 -6.85 16.27
N PRO A 161 -12.20 -5.55 16.56
CA PRO A 161 -10.94 -4.89 16.31
C PRO A 161 -9.83 -5.70 16.97
N THR A 162 -8.88 -6.17 16.15
CA THR A 162 -7.77 -6.97 16.67
C THR A 162 -6.84 -6.04 17.44
N LYS A 163 -6.61 -6.36 18.72
CA LYS A 163 -5.70 -5.60 19.58
C LYS A 163 -4.32 -5.48 18.90
N PRO A 164 -3.72 -4.27 18.85
CA PRO A 164 -2.38 -4.08 18.33
C PRO A 164 -1.37 -5.04 18.98
N ASN A 165 -0.50 -5.62 18.17
CA ASN A 165 0.57 -6.48 18.67
C ASN A 165 1.83 -5.63 18.86
N LEU A 166 2.14 -5.30 20.11
CA LEU A 166 3.26 -4.42 20.47
C LEU A 166 4.63 -4.98 20.04
N ASP A 167 4.82 -6.30 20.07
CA ASP A 167 6.09 -6.92 19.68
C ASP A 167 6.34 -6.79 18.18
N LYS A 168 5.28 -6.94 17.36
CA LYS A 168 5.38 -6.69 15.91
C LYS A 168 5.66 -5.23 15.59
N ILE A 169 5.11 -4.30 16.38
CA ILE A 169 5.38 -2.86 16.22
C ILE A 169 6.84 -2.55 16.55
N LYS A 170 7.36 -3.09 17.67
CA LYS A 170 8.79 -3.00 18.02
C LYS A 170 9.69 -3.55 16.94
N GLU A 171 9.39 -4.76 16.45
CA GLU A 171 10.17 -5.42 15.39
C GLU A 171 10.15 -4.58 14.11
N ARG A 172 8.99 -4.04 13.74
CA ARG A 172 8.84 -3.18 12.56
C ARG A 172 9.66 -1.89 12.68
N MET A 173 9.63 -1.23 13.84
CA MET A 173 10.43 -0.02 14.07
C MET A 173 11.93 -0.33 14.06
N ARG A 174 12.36 -1.42 14.72
CA ARG A 174 13.76 -1.87 14.67
C ARG A 174 14.20 -2.19 13.24
N ALA A 175 13.37 -2.87 12.45
CA ALA A 175 13.69 -3.19 11.06
C ALA A 175 13.86 -1.95 10.18
N GLN A 176 13.21 -0.82 10.50
CA GLN A 176 13.43 0.44 9.79
C GLN A 176 14.69 1.16 10.24
N ILE A 177 14.99 1.16 11.55
CA ILE A 177 16.14 1.87 12.12
C ILE A 177 17.46 1.14 11.83
N PHE A 178 17.49 -0.18 12.02
CA PHE A 178 18.69 -1.01 11.96
C PHE A 178 18.86 -1.69 10.59
N VAL A 179 19.02 -0.85 9.56
CA VAL A 179 19.16 -1.25 8.16
C VAL A 179 20.63 -1.31 7.72
N ASP A 180 20.95 -2.22 6.80
CA ASP A 180 22.31 -2.27 6.22
C ASP A 180 22.53 -1.09 5.26
N LYS A 181 23.30 -0.10 5.74
CA LYS A 181 23.58 1.15 5.03
C LYS A 181 24.72 1.03 4.01
N ARG A 182 25.44 -0.10 3.93
CA ARG A 182 26.63 -0.24 3.06
C ARG A 182 26.33 -0.06 1.57
N LYS A 183 25.08 -0.30 1.17
CA LYS A 183 24.62 -0.22 -0.24
C LYS A 183 23.75 1.00 -0.52
N TRP A 184 23.70 1.95 0.40
CA TRP A 184 22.82 3.10 0.25
C TRP A 184 23.42 4.17 -0.65
N SER A 185 22.56 4.80 -1.43
CA SER A 185 22.92 6.07 -2.08
C SER A 185 22.94 7.19 -1.04
N ASP A 186 23.67 8.27 -1.33
CA ASP A 186 23.70 9.47 -0.49
C ASP A 186 22.28 10.02 -0.22
N ALA A 187 21.41 10.00 -1.23
CA ALA A 187 20.01 10.38 -1.08
C ALA A 187 19.26 9.52 -0.04
N LYS A 188 19.45 8.20 -0.05
CA LYS A 188 18.83 7.30 0.94
C LYS A 188 19.38 7.53 2.34
N TYR A 189 20.69 7.76 2.44
CA TYR A 189 21.33 8.04 3.72
C TYR A 189 20.77 9.31 4.38
N LYS A 190 20.59 10.37 3.59
CA LYS A 190 20.03 11.66 4.02
C LYS A 190 18.53 11.62 4.33
N ALA A 191 17.77 10.71 3.73
CA ALA A 191 16.33 10.58 3.93
C ALA A 191 15.95 9.61 5.06
N HIS A 192 16.93 8.94 5.69
CA HIS A 192 16.65 7.82 6.58
C HIS A 192 15.80 8.19 7.80
N ALA A 193 16.19 9.22 8.55
CA ALA A 193 15.42 9.66 9.72
C ALA A 193 13.98 10.08 9.34
N SER A 194 13.80 10.73 8.18
CA SER A 194 12.48 11.09 7.63
C SER A 194 11.64 9.83 7.36
N VAL A 195 12.18 8.82 6.67
CA VAL A 195 11.49 7.54 6.39
C VAL A 195 11.12 6.78 7.68
N VAL A 196 11.97 6.82 8.69
CA VAL A 196 11.68 6.21 10.00
C VAL A 196 10.51 6.94 10.69
N CYS A 197 10.52 8.27 10.71
CA CYS A 197 9.44 9.07 11.29
C CYS A 197 8.12 8.86 10.54
N GLU A 198 8.11 8.89 9.20
CA GLU A 198 6.92 8.57 8.40
C GLU A 198 6.38 7.17 8.70
N THR A 199 7.27 6.20 8.90
CA THR A 199 6.84 4.84 9.21
C THR A 199 6.23 4.76 10.60
N GLY A 200 6.79 5.48 11.57
CA GLY A 200 6.20 5.65 12.89
C GLY A 200 4.80 6.23 12.82
N ASP A 201 4.61 7.31 12.08
CA ASP A 201 3.32 7.98 11.92
C ASP A 201 2.29 7.05 11.27
N LYS A 202 2.67 6.38 10.17
CA LYS A 202 1.83 5.36 9.50
C LYS A 202 1.42 4.22 10.44
N ILE A 203 2.28 3.82 11.38
CA ILE A 203 1.95 2.79 12.38
C ILE A 203 0.90 3.33 13.34
N ILE A 204 1.08 4.55 13.87
CA ILE A 204 0.16 5.16 14.81
C ILE A 204 -1.22 5.39 14.16
N THR A 205 -1.29 5.98 12.97
CA THR A 205 -2.55 6.13 12.21
C THR A 205 -3.25 4.78 12.00
N ALA A 206 -2.49 3.73 11.65
CA ALA A 206 -3.09 2.42 11.36
C ALA A 206 -3.58 1.67 12.60
N GLU A 207 -2.85 1.76 13.71
CA GLU A 207 -3.10 0.98 14.93
C GLU A 207 -3.93 1.75 15.98
N VAL A 208 -3.91 3.08 15.95
CA VAL A 208 -4.62 3.95 16.90
C VAL A 208 -5.80 4.65 16.20
N GLU A 209 -5.53 5.53 15.23
CA GLU A 209 -6.55 6.41 14.65
C GLU A 209 -7.66 5.64 13.91
N LYS A 210 -7.29 4.72 13.01
CA LYS A 210 -8.25 3.92 12.24
C LYS A 210 -9.01 2.91 13.09
N LYS A 211 -8.56 2.66 14.33
CA LYS A 211 -9.20 1.78 15.30
C LYS A 211 -9.86 2.61 16.40
N ILE A 212 -10.77 3.49 15.97
CA ILE A 212 -11.51 4.51 16.76
C ILE A 212 -12.01 4.01 18.13
N SER A 213 -12.32 2.71 18.26
CA SER A 213 -12.70 2.10 19.55
C SER A 213 -11.70 2.38 20.67
N PHE A 214 -10.39 2.44 20.39
CA PHE A 214 -9.39 2.62 21.44
C PHE A 214 -9.38 4.02 22.06
N LEU A 215 -9.71 5.06 21.29
CA LEU A 215 -9.76 6.43 21.79
C LEU A 215 -10.99 6.62 22.69
N ASN A 216 -12.13 6.07 22.29
CA ASN A 216 -13.38 6.20 23.04
C ASN A 216 -13.38 5.38 24.33
N GLU A 217 -12.73 4.21 24.33
CA GLU A 217 -12.72 3.28 25.47
C GLU A 217 -11.61 3.57 26.50
N ARG A 218 -10.81 4.63 26.30
CA ARG A 218 -9.62 4.93 27.11
C ARG A 218 -8.70 3.71 27.24
N ASP A 219 -8.50 2.96 26.15
CA ASP A 219 -7.67 1.76 26.17
C ASP A 219 -6.18 2.15 26.26
N PRO A 220 -5.44 1.75 27.31
CA PRO A 220 -4.02 2.07 27.46
C PRO A 220 -3.17 1.53 26.30
N ILE A 221 -3.68 0.59 25.50
CA ILE A 221 -2.97 0.06 24.33
C ILE A 221 -2.61 1.14 23.31
N ALA A 222 -3.43 2.18 23.16
CA ALA A 222 -3.17 3.27 22.21
C ALA A 222 -1.87 4.00 22.57
N TYR A 223 -1.69 4.34 23.85
CA TYR A 223 -0.48 5.00 24.33
C TYR A 223 0.72 4.07 24.36
N LYS A 224 0.53 2.78 24.68
CA LYS A 224 1.59 1.78 24.56
C LYS A 224 2.14 1.72 23.12
N VAL A 225 1.28 1.81 22.10
CA VAL A 225 1.73 1.91 20.70
C VAL A 225 2.56 3.17 20.46
N CYS A 226 2.08 4.35 20.89
CA CYS A 226 2.81 5.61 20.73
C CYS A 226 4.17 5.58 21.44
N VAL A 227 4.21 5.08 22.67
CA VAL A 227 5.44 4.91 23.47
C VAL A 227 6.42 4.00 22.75
N GLU A 228 5.98 2.86 22.22
CA GLU A 228 6.87 1.93 21.51
C GLU A 228 7.48 2.53 20.24
N VAL A 229 6.71 3.33 19.50
CA VAL A 229 7.19 4.04 18.30
C VAL A 229 8.19 5.14 18.68
N ILE A 230 7.84 6.05 19.58
CA ILE A 230 8.69 7.21 19.92
C ILE A 230 9.94 6.74 20.66
N ARG A 231 9.82 5.81 21.60
CA ARG A 231 10.97 5.27 22.35
C ARG A 231 12.01 4.66 21.43
N ALA A 232 11.59 3.93 20.38
CA ALA A 232 12.53 3.35 19.43
C ALA A 232 13.35 4.42 18.69
N ILE A 233 12.69 5.52 18.30
CA ILE A 233 13.33 6.66 17.63
C ILE A 233 14.26 7.39 18.61
N ASP A 234 13.77 7.74 19.80
CA ASP A 234 14.54 8.44 20.83
C ASP A 234 15.82 7.68 21.22
N GLN A 235 15.70 6.36 21.45
CA GLN A 235 16.85 5.52 21.80
C GLN A 235 17.91 5.42 20.70
N SER A 236 17.52 5.67 19.45
CA SER A 236 18.41 5.55 18.28
C SER A 236 18.85 6.92 17.76
N TRP A 237 18.40 8.01 18.38
CA TRP A 237 18.60 9.37 17.91
C TRP A 237 20.07 9.83 18.00
N ASP A 238 20.68 9.54 19.15
CA ASP A 238 22.06 9.93 19.47
C ASP A 238 23.09 8.95 18.88
N GLY A 239 22.61 7.87 18.29
CA GLY A 239 23.45 6.83 17.72
C GLY A 239 23.76 7.04 16.23
N TYR A 240 24.67 6.20 15.69
CA TYR A 240 24.97 6.16 14.25
C TYR A 240 23.88 5.44 13.44
N GLU A 241 22.84 4.94 14.13
CA GLU A 241 21.73 4.18 13.60
C GLU A 241 20.71 5.06 12.90
N LEU A 242 20.47 6.29 13.34
CA LEU A 242 19.70 7.27 12.57
C LEU A 242 20.65 8.18 11.79
N THR A 243 20.29 8.48 10.54
CA THR A 243 21.08 9.33 9.64
C THR A 243 20.17 10.34 8.98
N GLY A 244 20.69 11.52 8.67
CA GLY A 244 19.89 12.59 8.08
C GLY A 244 18.92 13.25 9.06
N GLN A 245 19.21 13.23 10.37
CA GLN A 245 18.40 13.84 11.43
C GLN A 245 18.06 15.31 11.13
N GLY A 246 19.00 16.08 10.57
CA GLY A 246 18.77 17.48 10.18
C GLY A 246 17.79 17.70 9.01
N ARG A 247 17.29 16.64 8.36
CA ARG A 247 16.36 16.72 7.23
C ARG A 247 14.99 16.10 7.50
N CYS A 248 14.72 15.70 8.74
CA CYS A 248 13.46 15.05 9.11
C CYS A 248 12.56 15.94 9.98
N SER A 249 12.77 17.26 9.96
CA SER A 249 12.05 18.19 10.85
C SER A 249 10.54 18.10 10.66
N TRP A 250 10.10 18.04 9.40
CA TRP A 250 8.67 17.96 9.05
C TRP A 250 8.06 16.63 9.49
N GLU A 251 8.68 15.50 9.15
CA GLU A 251 8.17 14.17 9.47
C GLU A 251 8.20 13.90 10.97
N LEU A 252 9.26 14.33 11.67
CA LEU A 252 9.35 14.20 13.11
C LEU A 252 8.28 15.04 13.80
N ARG A 253 8.08 16.28 13.35
CA ARG A 253 7.04 17.16 13.90
C ARG A 253 5.65 16.57 13.67
N SER A 254 5.35 16.12 12.45
CA SER A 254 4.07 15.47 12.13
C SER A 254 3.81 14.28 13.04
N LEU A 255 4.82 13.43 13.25
CA LEU A 255 4.72 12.28 14.16
C LEU A 255 4.44 12.72 15.61
N LEU A 256 5.13 13.73 16.11
CA LEU A 256 4.96 14.21 17.48
C LEU A 256 3.61 14.91 17.68
N GLU A 257 3.16 15.71 16.72
CA GLU A 257 1.84 16.34 16.72
C GLU A 257 0.72 15.29 16.71
N SER A 258 0.85 14.22 15.90
CA SER A 258 -0.07 13.08 15.93
C SER A 258 -0.17 12.47 17.34
N VAL A 259 0.96 12.27 18.04
CA VAL A 259 0.94 11.70 19.39
C VAL A 259 0.38 12.67 20.43
N GLU A 260 0.77 13.94 20.37
CA GLU A 260 0.29 14.99 21.27
C GLU A 260 -1.21 15.22 21.12
N PHE A 261 -1.75 15.13 19.90
CA PHE A 261 -3.19 15.15 19.65
C PHE A 261 -3.90 14.04 20.43
N PHE A 262 -3.40 12.80 20.39
CA PHE A 262 -3.98 11.70 21.16
C PHE A 262 -3.88 11.93 22.68
N ILE A 263 -2.74 12.45 23.16
CA ILE A 263 -2.55 12.82 24.58
C ILE A 263 -3.57 13.87 25.04
N GLY A 264 -3.85 14.87 24.19
CA GLY A 264 -4.79 15.96 24.48
C GLY A 264 -6.25 15.51 24.57
N GLU A 265 -6.67 14.61 23.67
CA GLU A 265 -8.03 14.04 23.65
C GLU A 265 -8.29 13.12 24.86
N GLY A 266 -7.25 12.46 25.38
CA GLY A 266 -7.33 11.56 26.53
C GLY A 266 -7.49 12.24 27.89
N LYS A 267 -8.52 13.07 28.08
CA LYS A 267 -8.79 13.70 29.39
C LYS A 267 -9.15 12.63 30.45
N PRO A 268 -8.73 12.82 31.72
CA PRO A 268 -9.21 11.96 32.80
C PRO A 268 -10.73 12.07 32.91
N ALA A 269 -11.41 10.98 33.27
CA ALA A 269 -12.82 11.04 33.64
C ALA A 269 -13.00 12.04 34.79
N ALA A 270 -14.00 12.92 34.66
CA ALA A 270 -14.29 13.92 35.68
C ALA A 270 -14.59 13.22 37.02
N GLY A 271 -13.98 13.71 38.11
CA GLY A 271 -14.21 13.20 39.46
C GLY A 271 -13.29 12.09 39.94
N MET A 272 -12.29 11.66 39.16
CA MET A 272 -11.24 10.77 39.70
C MET A 272 -10.33 11.50 40.70
N THR A 273 -10.02 10.81 41.80
CA THR A 273 -9.04 11.26 42.79
C THR A 273 -7.61 11.16 42.24
N GLU A 274 -6.67 11.92 42.82
CA GLU A 274 -5.26 11.89 42.39
C GLU A 274 -4.62 10.50 42.53
N GLU A 275 -5.08 9.70 43.50
CA GLU A 275 -4.62 8.33 43.74
C GLU A 275 -5.16 7.34 42.71
N GLU A 276 -6.42 7.51 42.27
CA GLU A 276 -7.00 6.74 41.17
C GLU A 276 -6.34 7.08 39.85
N ILE A 277 -6.02 8.35 39.60
CA ILE A 277 -5.25 8.80 38.44
C ILE A 277 -3.86 8.16 38.41
N LYS A 278 -3.19 8.04 39.57
CA LYS A 278 -1.87 7.38 39.67
C LYS A 278 -1.92 5.87 39.42
N ARG A 279 -3.07 5.24 39.68
CA ARG A 279 -3.30 3.81 39.41
C ARG A 279 -3.87 3.54 38.02
N ASP A 280 -4.36 4.57 37.34
CA ASP A 280 -4.90 4.47 35.98
C ASP A 280 -3.74 4.20 35.00
N GLU A 281 -3.59 2.94 34.55
CA GLU A 281 -2.59 2.54 33.55
C GLU A 281 -2.61 3.46 32.33
N PHE A 282 -3.80 3.95 31.95
CA PHE A 282 -3.97 4.91 30.88
C PHE A 282 -3.18 6.20 31.12
N GLN A 283 -3.22 6.75 32.34
CA GLN A 283 -2.52 7.97 32.68
C GLN A 283 -1.01 7.75 32.76
N ILE A 284 -0.58 6.60 33.26
CA ILE A 284 0.84 6.21 33.30
C ILE A 284 1.41 6.21 31.87
N GLU A 285 0.75 5.54 30.93
CA GLU A 285 1.21 5.43 29.55
C GLU A 285 1.10 6.76 28.80
N ARG A 286 0.09 7.58 29.09
CA ARG A 286 -0.06 8.94 28.55
C ARG A 286 1.10 9.85 28.97
N VAL A 287 1.44 9.84 30.27
CA VAL A 287 2.58 10.60 30.80
C VAL A 287 3.90 10.09 30.22
N ALA A 288 4.03 8.76 30.05
CA ALA A 288 5.20 8.17 29.38
C ALA A 288 5.32 8.67 27.93
N ALA A 289 4.24 8.66 27.15
CA ALA A 289 4.24 9.18 25.77
C ALA A 289 4.67 10.65 25.73
N GLN A 290 4.09 11.50 26.59
CA GLN A 290 4.45 12.91 26.68
C GLN A 290 5.94 13.11 27.00
N ARG A 291 6.47 12.34 27.96
CA ARG A 291 7.88 12.38 28.34
C ARG A 291 8.79 12.06 27.15
N TRP A 292 8.45 11.05 26.35
CA TRP A 292 9.23 10.69 25.16
C TRP A 292 9.15 11.75 24.07
N CYS A 293 7.98 12.38 23.84
CA CYS A 293 7.86 13.52 22.92
C CYS A 293 8.79 14.68 23.33
N THR A 294 8.76 15.06 24.61
CA THR A 294 9.62 16.14 25.14
C THR A 294 11.10 15.79 25.01
N SER A 295 11.49 14.55 25.32
CA SER A 295 12.86 14.06 25.16
C SER A 295 13.33 14.18 23.72
N LEU A 296 12.51 13.72 22.76
CA LEU A 296 12.88 13.72 21.35
C LEU A 296 12.98 15.14 20.77
N ARG A 297 12.11 16.07 21.19
CA ARG A 297 12.25 17.50 20.85
C ARG A 297 13.54 18.10 21.38
N ALA A 298 13.91 17.77 22.62
CA ALA A 298 15.16 18.25 23.23
C ALA A 298 16.39 17.72 22.46
N LYS A 299 16.42 16.43 22.13
CA LYS A 299 17.49 15.82 21.32
C LYS A 299 17.56 16.39 19.90
N TYR A 300 16.41 16.63 19.27
CA TYR A 300 16.37 17.30 17.97
C TYR A 300 17.00 18.69 18.05
N ARG A 301 16.62 19.49 19.06
CA ARG A 301 17.16 20.83 19.28
C ARG A 301 18.66 20.81 19.55
N GLU A 302 19.13 19.89 20.37
CA GLU A 302 20.55 19.72 20.66
C GLU A 302 21.36 19.34 19.41
N TYR A 303 20.85 18.41 18.60
CA TYR A 303 21.56 17.90 17.43
C TYR A 303 21.51 18.85 16.23
N VAL A 304 20.36 19.45 15.95
CA VAL A 304 20.14 20.29 14.77
C VAL A 304 20.44 21.76 15.05
N GLY A 305 20.38 22.19 16.31
CA GLY A 305 20.58 23.59 16.71
C GLY A 305 19.35 24.47 16.50
N GLU A 306 18.22 23.89 16.08
CA GLU A 306 16.98 24.59 15.80
C GLU A 306 15.82 24.04 16.63
N ASP A 307 14.86 24.91 16.92
CA ASP A 307 13.62 24.45 17.55
C ASP A 307 12.72 23.80 16.50
N LEU A 308 12.22 22.59 16.79
CA LEU A 308 11.40 21.82 15.85
C LEU A 308 10.15 22.61 15.39
N GLU A 309 9.65 23.51 16.24
CA GLU A 309 8.50 24.37 15.95
C GLU A 309 8.80 25.50 14.95
N LYS A 310 10.08 25.91 14.85
CA LYS A 310 10.51 27.08 14.04
C LYS A 310 11.02 26.71 12.64
N SER A 311 11.20 25.42 12.33
CA SER A 311 11.84 24.91 11.11
C SER A 311 11.08 25.19 9.77
N PHE A 312 9.95 25.91 9.76
CA PHE A 312 9.13 26.10 8.55
C PHE A 312 9.55 27.26 7.64
N TYR A 313 10.53 28.07 8.05
CA TYR A 313 10.86 29.33 7.36
C TYR A 313 12.14 29.28 6.50
N LEU A 314 12.66 28.09 6.20
CA LEU A 314 13.88 27.88 5.40
C LEU A 314 13.63 26.82 4.33
#